data_AF-X8DNZ8-F1
#
_entry.id   AF-X8DNZ8-F1
#
_cell.length_a   1.000
_cell.length_b   1.000
_cell.length_c   1.000
_cell.angle_alpha   90.00
_cell.angle_beta   90.00
_cell.angle_gamma   90.00
#
_symmetry.space_group_name_H-M   'P 1'
#
loop_
_entity.id
_entity.type
_entity.pdbx_description
1 polymer ?
#
loop_
_entity_poly.entity_id
_entity_poly.type
_entity_poly.pdbx_seq_one_letter_code
_entity_poly.pdbx_strand_id
1 'polypeptide(L)'
;MVHPSLPAGFDFTDPEIYAQRLPVEEFKELRKTAPIWWNAQPDGVGGFNDGGYWVISKHKDVKEVSLRSDVFSSWENGAIRGSATI
;
A
#
# COMPACT_ATOMS: atom_id res chain seq x y z
N MET A 1 12.28 -14.81 4.50
CA MET A 1 11.17 -13.93 4.94
C MET A 1 10.01 -14.80 5.39
N VAL A 2 9.28 -14.39 6.42
CA VAL A 2 8.07 -15.10 6.87
C VAL A 2 6.91 -14.57 6.02
N HIS A 3 6.09 -15.47 5.48
CA HIS A 3 4.86 -15.06 4.79
C HIS A 3 3.86 -14.58 5.85
N PRO A 4 3.30 -13.36 5.72
CA PRO A 4 2.35 -12.86 6.71
C PRO A 4 1.06 -13.69 6.67
N SER A 5 0.43 -13.87 7.82
CA SER A 5 -0.85 -14.58 7.93
C SER A 5 -2.02 -13.63 7.63
N LEU A 6 -2.16 -13.23 6.36
CA LEU A 6 -3.27 -12.40 5.87
C LEU A 6 -4.28 -13.25 5.08
N PRO A 7 -5.56 -12.82 5.00
CA PRO A 7 -6.51 -13.40 4.06
C PRO A 7 -5.96 -13.37 2.63
N ALA A 8 -6.31 -14.37 1.81
CA ALA A 8 -5.89 -14.39 0.41
C ALA A 8 -6.50 -13.19 -0.34
N GLY A 9 -5.67 -12.45 -1.08
CA GLY A 9 -6.10 -11.25 -1.80
C GLY A 9 -6.46 -10.06 -0.90
N PHE A 10 -6.04 -10.07 0.36
CA PHE A 10 -6.29 -8.96 1.28
C PHE A 10 -5.66 -7.66 0.75
N ASP A 11 -6.49 -6.65 0.57
CA ASP A 11 -6.07 -5.35 0.06
C ASP A 11 -6.23 -4.27 1.14
N PHE A 12 -5.11 -3.66 1.54
CA PHE A 12 -5.11 -2.57 2.52
C PHE A 12 -5.75 -1.27 2.02
N THR A 13 -6.13 -1.20 0.74
CA THR A 13 -6.85 -0.05 0.16
C THR A 13 -8.31 -0.37 -0.17
N ASP A 14 -8.81 -1.56 0.16
CA ASP A 14 -10.21 -1.92 -0.04
C ASP A 14 -11.13 -1.02 0.82
N PRO A 15 -11.96 -0.16 0.20
CA PRO A 15 -12.83 0.75 0.93
C PRO A 15 -13.86 0.04 1.81
N GLU A 16 -14.26 -1.19 1.48
CA GLU A 16 -15.24 -1.96 2.26
C GLU A 16 -14.71 -2.34 3.64
N ILE A 17 -13.41 -2.54 3.78
CA ILE A 17 -12.78 -2.75 5.09
C ILE A 17 -12.99 -1.51 5.95
N TYR A 18 -12.67 -0.33 5.42
CA TYR A 18 -12.74 0.94 6.15
C TYR A 18 -14.16 1.41 6.44
N ALA A 19 -15.14 0.99 5.64
CA ALA A 19 -16.55 1.20 5.93
C ALA A 19 -16.99 0.50 7.23
N GLN A 20 -16.27 -0.55 7.65
CA GLN A 20 -16.64 -1.41 8.77
C GLN A 20 -15.68 -1.33 9.96
N ARG A 21 -14.37 -1.21 9.71
CA ARG A 21 -13.31 -1.25 10.74
C ARG A 21 -11.98 -0.69 10.24
N LEU A 22 -11.02 -0.56 11.15
CA LEU A 22 -9.62 -0.36 10.80
C LEU A 22 -8.86 -1.71 10.75
N PRO A 23 -7.97 -1.94 9.77
CA PRO A 23 -7.18 -3.17 9.66
C PRO A 23 -5.97 -3.21 10.60
N VAL A 24 -6.21 -3.00 11.90
CA VAL A 24 -5.14 -2.85 12.91
C VAL A 24 -4.35 -4.15 13.11
N GLU A 25 -5.03 -5.29 13.14
CA GLU A 25 -4.38 -6.60 13.34
C GLU A 25 -3.57 -7.01 12.10
N GLU A 26 -4.05 -6.71 10.91
CA GLU A 26 -3.32 -6.97 9.66
C GLU A 26 -2.05 -6.13 9.56
N PHE A 27 -2.12 -4.84 9.94
CA PHE A 27 -0.92 -4.02 10.03
C PHE A 27 0.06 -4.50 11.11
N LYS A 28 -0.45 -5.03 12.24
CA LYS A 28 0.39 -5.60 13.31
C LYS A 28 1.12 -6.85 12.84
N GLU A 29 0.44 -7.72 12.10
CA GLU A 29 1.04 -8.90 11.47
C GLU A 29 2.15 -8.50 10.49
N LEU A 30 1.89 -7.59 9.55
CA LEU A 30 2.92 -7.09 8.62
C LEU A 30 4.15 -6.54 9.36
N ARG A 31 3.94 -5.68 10.37
CA ARG A 31 5.07 -5.15 11.16
C ARG A 31 5.90 -6.24 11.84
N LYS A 32 5.32 -7.40 12.12
CA LYS A 32 6.01 -8.51 12.78
C LYS A 32 6.73 -9.41 11.78
N THR A 33 6.10 -9.71 10.63
CA THR A 33 6.55 -10.81 9.75
C THR A 33 7.05 -10.34 8.38
N ALA A 34 6.46 -9.28 7.81
CA ALA A 34 6.80 -8.73 6.49
C ALA A 34 6.57 -7.21 6.45
N PRO A 35 7.47 -6.39 7.04
CA PRO A 35 7.20 -4.97 7.27
C PRO A 35 7.15 -4.11 6.01
N ILE A 36 7.76 -4.60 4.92
CA ILE A 36 7.64 -4.09 3.55
C ILE A 36 7.10 -5.28 2.74
N TRP A 37 5.88 -5.14 2.23
CA TRP A 37 5.15 -6.25 1.60
C TRP A 37 4.47 -5.81 0.31
N TRP A 38 4.53 -6.64 -0.73
CA TRP A 38 3.86 -6.39 -1.99
C TRP A 38 2.38 -6.77 -1.87
N ASN A 39 1.50 -5.76 -1.95
CA ASN A 39 0.06 -5.93 -2.02
C ASN A 39 -0.37 -5.95 -3.49
N ALA A 40 -0.55 -7.14 -4.03
CA ALA A 40 -0.92 -7.31 -5.43
C ALA A 40 -2.38 -6.91 -5.67
N GLN A 41 -2.62 -6.14 -6.73
CA GLN A 41 -3.96 -5.74 -7.18
C GLN A 41 -4.14 -6.08 -8.67
N PRO A 42 -5.27 -6.69 -9.07
CA PRO A 42 -5.62 -6.85 -10.48
C PRO A 42 -5.86 -5.49 -11.17
N ASP A 43 -5.65 -5.45 -12.49
CA ASP A 43 -6.02 -4.28 -13.30
C ASP A 43 -7.51 -3.93 -13.14
N GLY A 44 -7.80 -2.63 -13.12
CA GLY A 44 -9.15 -2.10 -12.92
C GLY A 44 -9.59 -2.01 -11.46
N VAL A 45 -8.78 -2.45 -10.50
CA VAL A 45 -8.99 -2.28 -9.05
C VAL A 45 -8.13 -1.12 -8.54
N GLY A 46 -8.63 -0.32 -7.58
CA GLY A 46 -7.83 0.72 -6.91
C GLY A 46 -7.47 1.95 -7.76
N GLY A 47 -7.80 1.96 -9.05
CA GLY A 47 -7.58 3.10 -9.96
C GLY A 47 -6.20 3.11 -10.64
N PHE A 48 -5.33 2.15 -10.34
CA PHE A 48 -4.00 1.99 -10.92
C PHE A 48 -3.87 0.61 -11.58
N ASN A 49 -3.18 0.53 -12.72
CA ASN A 49 -3.00 -0.70 -13.51
C ASN A 49 -1.51 -1.05 -13.61
N ASP A 50 -0.87 -1.21 -12.46
CA ASP A 50 0.57 -1.50 -12.31
C ASP A 50 0.82 -2.81 -11.52
N GLY A 51 -0.24 -3.55 -11.21
CA GLY A 51 -0.19 -4.83 -10.51
C GLY A 51 -0.20 -4.73 -8.98
N GLY A 52 -0.21 -3.53 -8.40
CA GLY A 52 -0.31 -3.30 -6.96
C GLY A 52 0.77 -2.38 -6.40
N TYR A 53 0.99 -2.43 -5.09
CA TYR A 53 1.88 -1.50 -4.39
C TYR A 53 2.62 -2.11 -3.19
N TRP A 54 3.70 -1.45 -2.77
CA TRP A 54 4.41 -1.80 -1.55
C TRP A 54 3.74 -1.19 -0.31
N VAL A 55 3.32 -2.03 0.63
CA VAL A 55 2.85 -1.60 1.95
C VAL A 55 4.05 -1.35 2.85
N ILE A 56 4.25 -0.09 3.22
CA ILE A 56 5.31 0.33 4.15
C ILE A 56 4.71 0.46 5.56
N SER A 57 4.92 -0.54 6.41
CA SER A 57 4.18 -0.68 7.69
C SER A 57 4.94 -0.16 8.93
N LYS A 58 6.22 0.17 8.81
CA LYS A 58 7.05 0.66 9.92
C LYS A 58 7.27 2.17 9.80
N HIS A 59 7.10 2.86 10.92
CA HIS A 59 7.31 4.31 11.00
C HIS A 59 8.71 4.76 10.51
N LYS A 60 9.76 3.99 10.80
CA LYS A 60 11.12 4.33 10.33
C LYS A 60 11.21 4.40 8.80
N ASP A 61 10.55 3.47 8.11
CA ASP A 61 10.62 3.33 6.65
C ASP A 61 9.70 4.37 6.00
N VAL A 62 8.54 4.67 6.61
CA VAL A 62 7.69 5.80 6.21
C VAL A 62 8.49 7.10 6.25
N LYS A 63 9.21 7.36 7.35
CA LYS A 63 10.04 8.56 7.49
C LYS A 63 11.14 8.62 6.42
N GLU A 64 11.77 7.50 6.11
CA GLU A 64 12.79 7.43 5.05
C GLU A 64 12.22 7.78 3.67
N VAL A 65 11.08 7.17 3.30
CA VAL A 65 10.37 7.46 2.05
C VAL A 65 9.99 8.94 1.96
N SER A 66 9.46 9.52 3.04
CA SER A 66 9.08 10.93 3.07
C SER A 66 10.26 11.90 2.95
N LEU A 67 11.45 11.52 3.41
CA LEU A 67 12.64 12.37 3.36
C LEU A 67 13.39 12.28 2.02
N ARG A 68 13.23 11.18 1.27
CA ARG A 68 13.89 10.92 0.00
C ARG A 68 13.01 11.31 -1.19
N SER A 69 12.57 12.58 -1.24
CA SER A 69 11.75 13.10 -2.36
C SER A 69 12.49 13.12 -3.70
N ASP A 70 13.82 12.99 -3.69
CA ASP A 70 14.67 12.74 -4.87
C ASP A 70 14.42 11.36 -5.50
N VAL A 71 13.84 10.42 -4.74
CA VAL A 71 13.53 9.06 -5.18
C VAL A 71 12.02 8.81 -5.21
N PHE A 72 11.28 9.26 -4.19
CA PHE A 72 9.85 9.00 -4.03
C PHE A 72 9.03 10.24 -4.41
N SER A 73 8.55 10.26 -5.65
CA SER A 73 7.75 11.37 -6.20
C SER A 73 6.32 11.38 -5.67
N SER A 74 5.81 12.55 -5.30
CA SER A 74 4.38 12.77 -5.04
C SER A 74 3.59 13.17 -6.30
N TRP A 75 4.28 13.50 -7.40
CA TRP A 75 3.67 13.99 -8.64
C TRP A 75 3.34 12.88 -9.64
N GLU A 76 4.22 11.88 -9.76
CA GLU A 76 4.18 10.88 -10.85
C GLU A 76 2.83 10.16 -10.98
N ASN A 77 2.26 9.70 -9.86
CA ASN A 77 0.98 8.99 -9.84
C ASN A 77 -0.09 9.66 -8.96
N GLY A 78 0.31 10.57 -8.06
CA GLY A 78 -0.59 11.25 -7.14
C GLY A 78 -1.41 10.31 -6.24
N ALA A 79 -2.43 10.87 -5.58
CA ALA A 79 -3.37 10.10 -4.74
C ALA A 79 -4.69 9.75 -5.47
N ILE A 80 -4.97 10.46 -6.56
CA ILE A 80 -6.10 10.22 -7.45
C ILE A 80 -5.51 10.19 -8.84
N ARG A 81 -5.85 9.17 -9.64
CA ARG A 81 -5.41 9.10 -11.02
C ARG A 81 -5.85 10.37 -11.76
N GLY A 82 -4.90 11.25 -12.03
CA GLY A 82 -5.08 12.34 -12.98
C GLY A 82 -5.13 11.74 -14.38
N SER A 83 -6.18 12.03 -15.14
CA SER A 83 -6.09 11.97 -16.61
C SER A 83 -5.03 12.99 -17.00
N ALA A 84 -3.80 12.55 -17.29
CA ALA A 84 -2.79 13.41 -17.89
C ALA A 84 -3.20 13.75 -19.32
N THR A 85 -4.10 14.73 -19.43
CA THR A 85 -4.25 15.61 -20.60
C THR A 85 -4.13 17.02 -20.06
N ILE A 86 -2.91 17.56 -20.13
CA ILE A 86 -2.64 19.01 -20.12
C ILE A 86 -1.79 19.30 -21.35
#